data_AF-A0A831Z2P5-F1
#
_entry.id   AF-A0A831Z2P5-F1
#
_cell.length_a   1.000
_cell.length_b   1.000
_cell.length_c   1.000
_cell.angle_alpha   90.00
_cell.angle_beta   90.00
_cell.angle_gamma   90.00
#
_symmetry.space_group_name_H-M   'P 1'
#
loop_
_entity.id
_entity.type
_entity.pdbx_description
1 polymer ?
#
loop_
_entity_poly.entity_id
_entity_poly.type
_entity_poly.pdbx_seq_one_letter_code
_entity_poly.pdbx_strand_id
1 'polypeptide(L)' 'MGGSKTKSSYYQKHRKEILERMRQKYHEDPEYREKTKKRAKARYHEDPEYRQRTLQRAKERYQKMKKKQNK' A
#
# COMPACT_ATOMS: atom_id res chain seq x y z
N MET A 1 -23.98 -17.82 11.28
CA MET A 1 -23.24 -16.54 11.20
C MET A 1 -22.78 -16.34 9.76
N GLY A 2 -23.37 -15.37 9.05
CA GLY A 2 -23.29 -15.24 7.59
C GLY A 2 -21.99 -14.63 7.07
N GLY A 3 -21.23 -15.39 6.29
CA GLY A 3 -20.11 -14.90 5.51
C GLY A 3 -20.55 -14.51 4.09
N SER A 4 -20.58 -13.21 3.80
CA SER A 4 -20.83 -12.67 2.45
C SER A 4 -19.67 -13.05 1.51
N LYS A 5 -19.83 -14.14 0.75
CA LYS A 5 -18.84 -14.65 -0.21
C LYS A 5 -19.26 -14.34 -1.66
N THR A 6 -19.10 -13.12 -2.16
CA THR A 6 -19.15 -12.90 -3.64
C THR A 6 -18.29 -11.76 -4.19
N LYS A 7 -17.89 -10.74 -3.42
CA LYS A 7 -16.98 -9.69 -3.94
C LYS A 7 -15.49 -10.08 -3.95
N SER A 8 -15.09 -11.09 -3.18
CA SER A 8 -13.69 -11.46 -2.98
C SER A 8 -13.05 -12.23 -4.16
N SER A 9 -13.84 -12.91 -4.99
CA SER A 9 -13.31 -13.77 -6.07
C SER A 9 -12.80 -12.96 -7.26
N TYR A 10 -13.56 -11.95 -7.71
CA TYR A 10 -13.19 -11.12 -8.86
C TYR A 10 -11.94 -10.29 -8.58
N TYR A 11 -11.89 -9.58 -7.44
CA TYR A 11 -10.70 -8.81 -7.07
C TYR A 11 -9.46 -9.70 -6.93
N GLN A 12 -9.61 -10.92 -6.40
CA GLN A 12 -8.48 -11.84 -6.27
C GLN A 12 -7.99 -12.35 -7.63
N LYS A 13 -8.90 -12.64 -8.57
CA LYS A 13 -8.57 -13.04 -9.95
C LYS A 13 -7.90 -11.91 -10.75
N HIS A 14 -8.40 -10.68 -10.62
CA HIS A 14 -7.93 -9.51 -11.38
C HIS A 14 -7.00 -8.59 -10.59
N ARG A 15 -6.49 -9.04 -9.43
CA ARG A 15 -5.72 -8.20 -8.50
C ARG A 15 -4.52 -7.54 -9.19
N LYS A 16 -3.81 -8.30 -10.02
CA LYS A 16 -2.61 -7.82 -10.73
C LYS A 16 -2.97 -6.69 -11.70
N GLU A 17 -3.96 -6.93 -12.55
CA GLU A 17 -4.46 -5.97 -13.54
C GLU A 17 -4.95 -4.67 -12.88
N ILE A 18 -5.73 -4.80 -11.79
CA ILE A 18 -6.22 -3.64 -11.03
C ILE A 18 -5.06 -2.84 -10.44
N LEU A 19 -4.09 -3.50 -9.81
CA LEU A 19 -2.92 -2.82 -9.22
C LEU A 19 -2.03 -2.17 -10.28
N GLU A 20 -1.88 -2.80 -11.44
CA GLU A 20 -1.12 -2.26 -12.57
C GLU A 20 -1.78 -1.00 -13.12
N ARG A 21 -3.09 -1.04 -13.36
CA ARG A 21 -3.87 0.14 -13.78
C ARG A 21 -3.77 1.28 -12.77
N MET A 22 -3.87 0.98 -11.47
CA MET A 22 -3.72 2.00 -10.42
C MET A 22 -2.30 2.58 -10.39
N ARG A 23 -1.29 1.75 -10.64
CA ARG A 23 0.11 2.19 -10.73
C ARG A 23 0.32 3.10 -11.95
N GLN A 24 -0.18 2.72 -13.12
CA GLN A 24 -0.13 3.55 -14.33
C GLN A 24 -0.79 4.90 -14.07
N LYS A 25 -2.02 4.88 -13.54
CA LYS A 25 -2.73 6.12 -13.16
C LYS A 25 -1.93 6.98 -12.19
N TYR A 26 -1.26 6.39 -11.20
CA TYR A 26 -0.41 7.15 -10.29
C TYR A 26 0.79 7.83 -10.97
N HIS A 27 1.30 7.28 -12.07
CA HIS A 27 2.41 7.86 -12.83
C HIS A 27 1.94 8.89 -13.87
N GLU A 28 0.79 8.65 -14.50
CA GLU A 28 0.27 9.46 -15.62
C GLU A 28 -0.60 10.63 -15.18
N ASP A 29 -1.28 10.52 -14.03
CA ASP A 29 -2.22 11.52 -13.52
C ASP A 29 -1.64 12.22 -12.26
N PRO A 30 -1.08 13.44 -12.41
CA PRO A 30 -0.51 14.19 -11.30
C PRO A 30 -1.53 14.54 -10.20
N GLU A 31 -2.79 14.78 -10.55
CA GLU A 31 -3.83 15.11 -9.57
C GLU A 31 -4.16 13.89 -8.70
N TYR A 32 -4.30 12.72 -9.34
CA TYR A 32 -4.50 11.46 -8.63
C TYR A 32 -3.31 11.14 -7.72
N ARG A 33 -2.09 11.38 -8.21
CA ARG A 33 -0.86 11.23 -7.44
C ARG A 33 -0.84 12.11 -6.19
N GLU A 34 -1.11 13.41 -6.34
CA GLU A 34 -1.10 14.36 -5.22
C GLU A 34 -2.22 14.09 -4.22
N LYS A 35 -3.43 13.77 -4.69
CA LYS A 35 -4.54 13.35 -3.81
C LYS A 35 -4.18 12.12 -2.98
N THR A 36 -3.52 11.14 -3.60
CA THR A 36 -3.06 9.91 -2.94
C THR A 36 -2.01 10.21 -1.88
N LYS A 37 -1.01 11.05 -2.19
CA LYS A 37 0.01 11.48 -1.23
C LYS A 37 -0.61 12.25 -0.06
N LYS A 38 -1.49 13.21 -0.33
CA LYS A 38 -2.16 14.01 0.71
C LYS A 38 -2.94 13.11 1.67
N ARG A 39 -3.71 12.15 1.15
CA ARG A 39 -4.44 11.18 1.97
C ARG A 39 -3.52 10.32 2.81
N ALA A 40 -2.42 9.80 2.23
CA ALA A 40 -1.46 8.99 2.98
C ALA A 40 -0.76 9.78 4.08
N LYS A 41 -0.40 11.04 3.80
CA LYS A 41 0.21 11.96 4.78
C LYS A 41 -0.76 12.28 5.91
N ALA A 42 -2.00 12.65 5.60
CA ALA A 42 -3.04 12.91 6.60
C ALA A 42 -3.21 11.69 7.53
N ARG A 43 -3.41 10.50 6.95
CA ARG A 43 -3.53 9.26 7.72
C ARG A 43 -2.29 8.98 8.59
N TYR A 44 -1.09 9.24 8.11
CA TYR A 44 0.11 9.07 8.92
C TYR A 44 0.14 9.95 10.17
N HIS A 45 -0.45 11.15 10.12
CA HIS A 45 -0.52 12.04 11.27
C HIS A 45 -1.72 11.78 12.17
N GLU A 46 -2.86 11.37 11.59
CA GLU A 46 -4.14 11.20 12.27
C GLU A 46 -4.34 9.79 12.86
N ASP A 47 -3.72 8.76 12.29
CA ASP A 47 -3.90 7.35 12.65
C ASP A 47 -2.57 6.80 13.23
N PRO A 48 -2.42 6.77 14.58
CA PRO A 48 -1.22 6.28 15.24
C PRO A 48 -0.89 4.82 14.92
N GLU A 49 -1.90 3.97 14.71
CA GLU A 49 -1.68 2.57 14.36
C GLU A 49 -1.07 2.46 12.96
N TYR A 50 -1.64 3.20 12.00
CA TYR A 50 -1.09 3.28 10.65
C TYR A 50 0.35 3.82 10.65
N ARG A 51 0.63 4.84 11.47
CA ARG A 51 1.97 5.40 11.66
C ARG A 51 2.95 4.33 12.16
N GLN A 52 2.62 3.63 13.25
CA GLN A 52 3.48 2.61 13.84
C GLN A 52 3.75 1.47 12.86
N ARG A 53 2.72 0.98 12.17
CA ARG A 53 2.88 -0.06 11.14
C ARG A 53 3.77 0.40 9.99
N THR A 54 3.70 1.67 9.61
CA THR A 54 4.56 2.25 8.57
C THR A 54 6.02 2.29 9.01
N LEU A 55 6.30 2.74 10.24
CA LEU A 55 7.64 2.74 10.82
C LEU A 55 8.22 1.33 10.95
N GLN A 56 7.43 0.37 11.43
CA GLN A 56 7.85 -1.01 11.58
C GLN A 56 8.26 -1.64 10.24
N ARG A 57 7.46 -1.46 9.19
CA ARG A 57 7.82 -1.92 7.83
C ARG A 57 9.11 -1.28 7.30
N ALA A 58 9.33 -0.01 7.60
CA ALA A 58 10.57 0.68 7.22
C ALA A 58 11.79 0.07 7.93
N LYS A 59 11.68 -0.22 9.24
CA LYS A 59 12.71 -0.89 10.03
C LYS A 59 13.01 -2.29 9.49
N GLU A 60 11.98 -3.09 9.20
CA GLU A 60 12.13 -4.43 8.62
C GLU A 60 12.84 -4.42 7.26
N ARG A 61 12.46 -3.48 6.39
CA ARG A 61 13.14 -3.28 5.10
C ARG A 61 14.62 -2.97 5.29
N TYR A 62 14.94 -2.03 6.18
CA TYR A 62 16.33 -1.66 6.46
C TYR A 62 17.13 -2.86 6.97
N GLN A 63 16.60 -3.62 7.93
CA GLN A 63 17.26 -4.82 8.44
C GLN A 63 17.47 -5.88 7.35
N LYS A 64 16.48 -6.08 6.47
CA LYS A 64 16.62 -6.99 5.33
C LYS A 64 17.70 -6.53 4.35
N MET A 65 17.80 -5.23 4.08
CA MET A 65 18.84 -4.68 3.21
C MET A 65 20.23 -4.82 3.83
N LYS A 66 20.38 -4.52 5.12
CA LYS A 66 21.64 -4.71 5.86
C LYS A 66 22.10 -6.17 5.83
N LYS A 67 21.21 -7.12 6.12
CA LYS A 67 21.53 -8.56 6.02
C LYS A 67 21.97 -9.00 4.62
N LYS A 68 21.48 -8.37 3.56
CA LYS A 68 21.89 -8.66 2.18
C LYS A 68 23.27 -8.07 1.83
N GLN A 69 23.64 -6.94 2.43
CA GLN A 69 24.93 -6.29 2.19
C GLN A 69 26.08 -6.98 2.96
N ASN A 70 25.76 -7.63 4.07
CA ASN A 70 26.70 -8.36 4.91
C ASN A 70 26.85 -9.85 4.54
N LYS A 71 26.33 -10.28 3.37
CA LYS A 71 26.42 -11.66 2.85
C LYS A 71 27.13 -11.63 1.50
#